data_AF-A0A120A3T7-F1
#
_entry.id   AF-A0A120A3T7-F1
#
_cell.length_a   1.000
_cell.length_b   1.000
_cell.length_c   1.000
_cell.angle_alpha   90.00
_cell.angle_beta   90.00
_cell.angle_gamma   90.00
#
_symmetry.space_group_name_H-M   'P 1'
#
loop_
_entity.id
_entity.type
_entity.pdbx_description
1 polymer ?
#
loop_
_entity_poly.entity_id
_entity_poly.type
_entity_poly.pdbx_seq_one_letter_code
_entity_poly.pdbx_strand_id
1 'polypeptide(L)'
;MDLNQAEVAVTTQHLIDTRQEKDNWLQMSDFGDMGEFLCTCSELFAEEETPEYRYMKWEDIPDSLINMEWLCPNFFEIREAMEQLEEPDKDCFFDWCDRYGHDISTEDAHLLVAHYIELFGNTAYTGDEPCPDSGDDSLPYYPGISSNYFDTGIPHFEVFDDNYD
;
A
#
# COMPACT_ATOMS: atom_id res chain seq x y z
N MET A 1 -12.54 -1.01 -0.85
CA MET A 1 -12.01 -1.78 0.30
C MET A 1 -11.91 -0.87 1.52
N ASP A 2 -12.30 -1.31 2.73
CA ASP A 2 -12.36 -0.41 3.90
C ASP A 2 -11.54 -0.86 5.11
N LEU A 3 -10.34 -0.29 5.26
CA LEU A 3 -9.45 -0.58 6.39
C LEU A 3 -10.05 -0.22 7.78
N ASN A 4 -11.09 0.62 7.83
CA ASN A 4 -11.83 0.91 9.07
C ASN A 4 -12.86 -0.18 9.42
N GLN A 5 -13.14 -1.10 8.52
CA GLN A 5 -13.91 -2.32 8.78
C GLN A 5 -13.00 -3.56 8.79
N ALA A 6 -11.67 -3.36 8.78
CA ALA A 6 -10.71 -4.44 8.80
C ALA A 6 -10.82 -5.29 10.08
N GLU A 7 -10.91 -6.59 9.89
CA GLU A 7 -10.99 -7.57 10.97
C GLU A 7 -9.98 -8.69 10.71
N VAL A 8 -9.32 -9.15 11.77
CA VAL A 8 -8.38 -10.27 11.71
C VAL A 8 -8.71 -11.33 12.74
N ALA A 9 -8.64 -12.59 12.35
CA ALA A 9 -8.72 -13.72 13.28
C ALA A 9 -7.31 -14.09 13.76
N VAL A 10 -7.02 -13.79 15.04
CA VAL A 10 -5.74 -14.15 15.68
C VAL A 10 -5.88 -15.47 16.42
N THR A 11 -4.93 -16.36 16.17
CA THR A 11 -4.73 -17.61 16.90
C THR A 11 -3.26 -17.79 17.23
N THR A 12 -2.90 -18.82 17.99
CA THR A 12 -1.51 -19.15 18.31
C THR A 12 -1.16 -20.55 17.83
N GLN A 13 0.13 -20.79 17.57
CA GLN A 13 0.62 -22.11 17.20
C GLN A 13 0.25 -23.18 18.24
N HIS A 14 0.26 -22.82 19.52
CA HIS A 14 -0.14 -23.72 20.60
C HIS A 14 -1.62 -24.10 20.54
N LEU A 15 -2.51 -23.16 20.25
CA LEU A 15 -3.95 -23.45 20.10
C LEU A 15 -4.22 -24.35 18.89
N ILE A 16 -3.51 -24.12 17.79
CA ILE A 16 -3.58 -24.98 16.61
C ILE A 16 -3.13 -26.42 16.96
N ASP A 17 -2.00 -26.57 17.67
CA ASP A 17 -1.50 -27.89 18.09
C ASP A 17 -2.47 -28.60 19.04
N THR A 18 -3.07 -27.85 19.96
CA THR A 18 -4.08 -28.33 20.91
C THR A 18 -5.45 -28.57 20.26
N ARG A 19 -5.60 -28.29 18.95
CA ARG A 19 -6.86 -28.30 18.19
C ARG A 19 -7.99 -27.52 18.86
N GLN A 20 -7.63 -26.45 19.57
CA GLN A 20 -8.60 -25.47 20.01
C GLN A 20 -8.80 -24.47 18.88
N GLU A 21 -9.79 -24.74 18.04
CA GLU A 21 -10.26 -23.78 17.04
C GLU A 21 -11.02 -22.66 17.75
N LYS A 22 -10.27 -21.72 18.31
CA LYS A 22 -10.80 -20.47 18.84
C LYS A 22 -10.36 -19.34 17.91
N ASP A 23 -11.26 -18.93 17.02
CA ASP A 23 -11.06 -17.76 16.18
C ASP A 23 -11.30 -16.50 17.03
N ASN A 24 -10.22 -15.86 17.50
CA ASN A 24 -10.34 -14.58 18.20
C ASN A 24 -10.30 -13.47 17.17
N TRP A 25 -11.48 -13.04 16.74
CA TRP A 25 -11.64 -11.91 15.83
C TRP A 25 -11.34 -10.60 16.56
N LEU A 26 -10.43 -9.83 15.98
CA LEU A 26 -10.00 -8.53 16.47
C LEU A 26 -10.27 -7.49 15.38
N GLN A 27 -11.03 -6.46 15.72
CA GLN A 27 -11.28 -5.35 14.81
C GLN A 27 -10.10 -4.39 14.85
N MET A 28 -9.57 -4.02 13.68
CA MET A 28 -8.45 -3.09 13.60
C MET A 28 -8.81 -1.69 14.11
N SER A 29 -10.08 -1.32 14.04
CA SER A 29 -10.59 -0.03 14.51
C SER A 29 -10.61 0.11 16.03
N ASP A 30 -10.55 -0.99 16.78
CA ASP A 30 -10.40 -0.94 18.25
C ASP A 30 -8.98 -0.53 18.66
N PHE A 31 -7.99 -0.62 17.77
CA PHE A 31 -6.58 -0.36 18.07
C PHE A 31 -6.08 0.89 17.34
N GLY A 32 -5.36 1.75 18.08
CA GLY A 32 -4.71 2.93 17.49
C GLY A 32 -3.39 2.58 16.81
N ASP A 33 -2.66 1.62 17.36
CA ASP A 33 -1.33 1.25 16.92
C ASP A 33 -1.02 -0.25 17.10
N MET A 34 0.06 -0.69 16.47
CA MET A 34 0.51 -2.09 16.52
C MET A 34 0.87 -2.54 17.94
N GLY A 35 1.38 -1.63 18.78
CA GLY A 35 1.71 -1.93 20.17
C GLY A 35 0.48 -2.25 21.01
N GLU A 36 -0.61 -1.50 20.83
CA GLU A 36 -1.90 -1.76 21.49
C GLU A 36 -2.47 -3.12 21.06
N PHE A 37 -2.47 -3.39 19.75
CA PHE A 37 -2.89 -4.68 19.19
C PHE A 37 -2.10 -5.86 19.76
N LEU A 38 -0.77 -5.76 19.80
CA LEU A 38 0.10 -6.80 20.36
C LEU A 38 -0.11 -6.97 21.86
N CYS A 39 -0.38 -5.88 22.59
CA CYS A 39 -0.70 -5.92 24.01
C CYS A 39 -1.97 -6.75 24.26
N THR A 40 -3.05 -6.47 23.53
CA THR A 40 -4.29 -7.26 23.63
C THR A 40 -4.10 -8.71 23.20
N CYS A 41 -3.31 -8.96 22.16
CA CYS A 41 -2.94 -10.34 21.79
C CYS A 41 -2.19 -11.03 22.94
N SER A 42 -1.28 -10.36 23.63
CA SER A 42 -0.57 -10.93 24.77
C SER A 42 -1.49 -11.22 25.97
N GLU A 43 -2.52 -10.40 26.20
CA GLU A 43 -3.52 -10.64 27.23
C GLU A 43 -4.45 -11.81 26.88
N LEU A 44 -4.83 -11.94 25.60
CA LEU A 44 -5.64 -13.05 25.11
C LEU A 44 -4.95 -14.41 25.30
N PHE A 45 -3.62 -14.44 25.14
CA PHE A 45 -2.80 -15.65 25.27
C PHE A 45 -1.80 -15.53 26.41
N ALA A 46 -2.22 -14.96 27.55
CA ALA A 46 -1.36 -14.79 28.73
C ALA A 46 -0.88 -16.12 29.35
N GLU A 47 -1.48 -17.24 28.95
CA GLU A 47 -1.06 -18.59 29.35
C GLU A 47 0.22 -19.04 28.62
N GLU A 48 0.58 -18.42 27.49
CA GLU A 48 1.77 -18.76 26.69
C GLU A 48 2.92 -17.78 26.99
N GLU A 49 4.11 -18.31 27.33
CA GLU A 49 5.30 -17.49 27.62
C GLU A 49 5.90 -16.85 26.34
N THR A 50 5.77 -17.53 25.20
CA THR A 50 6.17 -17.05 23.86
C THR A 50 5.08 -17.37 22.84
N PRO A 51 3.97 -16.60 22.80
CA PRO A 51 2.88 -16.87 21.88
C PRO A 51 3.34 -16.63 20.43
N GLU A 52 3.29 -17.69 19.61
CA GLU A 52 3.52 -17.58 18.17
C GLU A 52 2.18 -17.27 17.50
N TYR A 53 1.92 -15.99 17.25
CA TYR A 53 0.69 -15.54 16.59
C TYR A 53 0.60 -16.04 15.16
N ARG A 54 -0.61 -16.48 14.78
CA ARG A 54 -0.98 -16.96 13.47
C ARG A 54 -2.28 -16.29 13.05
N TYR A 55 -2.33 -15.83 11.81
CA TYR A 55 -3.49 -15.15 11.25
C TYR A 55 -4.14 -16.08 10.24
N MET A 56 -5.22 -16.76 10.61
CA MET A 56 -5.83 -17.77 9.73
C MET A 56 -6.77 -17.14 8.69
N LYS A 57 -7.41 -16.03 9.06
CA LYS A 57 -8.43 -15.33 8.28
C LYS A 57 -8.37 -13.84 8.58
N TRP A 58 -8.72 -13.05 7.58
CA TRP A 58 -8.88 -11.60 7.68
C TRP A 58 -9.91 -11.13 6.65
N GLU A 59 -10.56 -10.01 6.94
CA GLU A 59 -11.49 -9.31 6.05
C GLU A 59 -11.09 -7.83 5.99
N ASP A 60 -11.27 -7.22 4.81
CA ASP A 60 -10.86 -5.83 4.54
C ASP A 60 -9.39 -5.51 4.87
N ILE A 61 -8.50 -6.51 4.75
CA ILE A 61 -7.04 -6.36 4.87
C ILE A 61 -6.38 -6.94 3.62
N PRO A 62 -5.45 -6.21 2.95
CA PRO A 62 -4.84 -6.69 1.73
C PRO A 62 -3.74 -7.69 2.08
N ASP A 63 -3.58 -8.74 1.28
CA ASP A 63 -2.55 -9.78 1.47
C ASP A 63 -1.11 -9.21 1.49
N SER A 64 -0.90 -8.02 0.93
CA SER A 64 0.39 -7.31 1.01
C SER A 64 0.73 -6.86 2.44
N LEU A 65 -0.28 -6.63 3.29
CA LEU A 65 -0.11 -6.16 4.67
C LEU A 65 -0.24 -7.26 5.71
N ILE A 66 -0.78 -8.42 5.35
CA ILE A 66 -0.98 -9.52 6.27
C ILE A 66 -0.66 -10.85 5.62
N ASN A 67 -0.04 -11.73 6.39
CA ASN A 67 0.21 -13.10 6.03
C ASN A 67 -0.17 -14.01 7.19
N MET A 68 -0.19 -15.32 6.94
CA MET A 68 -0.53 -16.29 7.98
C MET A 68 0.41 -16.28 9.19
N GLU A 69 1.62 -15.73 9.04
CA GLU A 69 2.67 -15.74 10.06
C GLU A 69 3.02 -14.34 10.58
N TRP A 70 2.64 -13.28 9.88
CA TRP A 70 3.05 -11.92 10.22
C TRP A 70 2.01 -10.89 9.77
N LEU A 71 1.91 -9.80 10.53
CA LEU A 71 1.12 -8.62 10.22
C LEU A 71 2.06 -7.43 10.07
N CYS A 72 1.86 -6.62 9.04
CA CYS A 72 2.69 -5.47 8.77
C CYS A 72 2.59 -4.47 9.94
N PRO A 73 3.71 -4.04 10.54
CA PRO A 73 3.68 -3.08 11.64
C PRO A 73 3.15 -1.71 11.20
N ASN A 74 3.34 -1.36 9.93
CA ASN A 74 2.88 -0.10 9.34
C ASN A 74 1.38 -0.11 9.00
N PHE A 75 0.65 -1.21 9.25
CA PHE A 75 -0.78 -1.32 8.92
C PHE A 75 -1.60 -0.15 9.49
N PHE A 76 -1.33 0.24 10.73
CA PHE A 76 -2.03 1.35 11.41
C PHE A 76 -1.70 2.71 10.79
N GLU A 77 -0.44 2.96 10.44
CA GLU A 77 -0.04 4.18 9.74
C GLU A 77 -0.69 4.25 8.35
N ILE A 78 -0.77 3.12 7.65
CA ILE A 78 -1.46 3.03 6.36
C ILE A 78 -2.95 3.33 6.51
N ARG A 79 -3.61 2.74 7.50
CA ARG A 79 -5.02 3.01 7.81
C ARG A 79 -5.24 4.49 8.10
N GLU A 80 -4.39 5.08 8.93
CA GLU A 80 -4.47 6.50 9.27
C GLU A 80 -4.22 7.39 8.04
N ALA A 81 -3.20 7.09 7.24
CA ALA A 81 -2.92 7.81 6.01
C ALA A 81 -4.12 7.75 5.06
N MET A 82 -4.73 6.57 4.92
CA MET A 82 -5.90 6.34 4.08
C MET A 82 -7.19 6.98 4.61
N GLU A 83 -7.25 7.38 5.88
CA GLU A 83 -8.37 8.16 6.42
C GLU A 83 -8.48 9.54 5.73
N GLN A 84 -7.38 10.03 5.14
CA GLN A 84 -7.37 11.26 4.35
C GLN A 84 -8.00 11.09 2.96
N LEU A 85 -8.18 9.85 2.48
CA LEU A 85 -8.77 9.54 1.18
C LEU A 85 -10.27 9.22 1.32
N GLU A 86 -11.07 9.62 0.34
CA GLU A 86 -12.47 9.21 0.27
C GLU A 86 -12.58 7.71 -0.07
N GLU A 87 -13.67 7.06 0.33
CA GLU A 87 -13.94 5.63 0.04
C GLU A 87 -13.66 5.22 -1.43
N PRO A 88 -14.10 5.96 -2.48
CA PRO A 88 -13.80 5.60 -3.86
C PRO A 88 -12.31 5.78 -4.25
N ASP A 89 -11.58 6.66 -3.56
CA ASP A 89 -10.17 6.92 -3.84
C ASP A 89 -9.25 5.86 -3.25
N LYS A 90 -9.67 5.16 -2.20
CA LYS A 90 -8.86 4.12 -1.55
C LYS A 90 -8.51 2.99 -2.52
N ASP A 91 -9.48 2.50 -3.28
CA ASP A 91 -9.24 1.46 -4.29
C ASP A 91 -8.33 2.00 -5.41
N CYS A 92 -8.58 3.24 -5.88
CA CYS A 92 -7.74 3.89 -6.89
C CYS A 92 -6.29 4.13 -6.43
N PHE A 93 -6.09 4.39 -5.13
CA PHE A 93 -4.76 4.55 -4.54
C PHE A 93 -3.98 3.24 -4.53
N PHE A 94 -4.62 2.10 -4.23
CA PHE A 94 -3.97 0.79 -4.33
C PHE A 94 -3.63 0.43 -5.78
N ASP A 95 -4.54 0.70 -6.72
CA ASP A 95 -4.26 0.52 -8.16
C ASP A 95 -3.11 1.40 -8.63
N TRP A 96 -3.02 2.63 -8.11
CA TRP A 96 -1.89 3.53 -8.34
C TRP A 96 -0.60 2.93 -7.78
N CYS A 97 -0.60 2.48 -6.52
CA CYS A 97 0.57 1.83 -5.93
C CYS A 97 1.03 0.61 -6.76
N ASP A 98 0.13 -0.28 -7.17
CA ASP A 98 0.47 -1.45 -7.99
C ASP A 98 1.02 -1.05 -9.37
N ARG A 99 0.40 -0.08 -10.04
CA ARG A 99 0.81 0.41 -11.37
C ARG A 99 2.19 1.05 -11.36
N TYR A 100 2.51 1.82 -10.33
CA TYR A 100 3.80 2.49 -10.20
C TYR A 100 4.85 1.64 -9.45
N GLY A 101 4.44 0.48 -8.92
CA GLY A 101 5.30 -0.45 -8.18
C GLY A 101 5.69 0.06 -6.80
N HIS A 102 4.84 0.88 -6.17
CA HIS A 102 5.02 1.34 -4.81
C HIS A 102 4.63 0.26 -3.82
N ASP A 103 5.52 -0.04 -2.88
CA ASP A 103 5.28 -1.04 -1.84
C ASP A 103 4.88 -0.33 -0.55
N ILE A 104 3.55 -0.19 -0.38
CA ILE A 104 2.93 0.45 0.77
C ILE A 104 3.32 -0.18 2.11
N SER A 105 3.77 -1.44 2.13
CA SER A 105 4.22 -2.09 3.36
C SER A 105 5.59 -1.58 3.84
N THR A 106 6.42 -1.07 2.92
CA THR A 106 7.80 -0.66 3.18
C THR A 106 8.02 0.84 3.05
N GLU A 107 7.28 1.52 2.18
CA GLU A 107 7.32 2.95 1.97
C GLU A 107 6.44 3.69 3.00
N ASP A 108 6.66 5.00 3.11
CA ASP A 108 5.90 5.85 4.02
C ASP A 108 4.49 6.10 3.46
N ALA A 109 3.48 5.57 4.14
CA ALA A 109 2.09 5.64 3.69
C ALA A 109 1.59 7.08 3.58
N HIS A 110 1.99 7.97 4.50
CA HIS A 110 1.56 9.37 4.46
C HIS A 110 2.17 10.10 3.27
N LEU A 111 3.43 9.81 2.92
CA LEU A 111 4.05 10.37 1.72
C LEU A 111 3.38 9.88 0.43
N LEU A 112 3.07 8.58 0.34
CA LEU A 112 2.37 8.02 -0.82
C LEU A 112 0.98 8.62 -0.97
N VAL A 113 0.21 8.70 0.12
CA VAL A 113 -1.12 9.32 0.11
C VAL A 113 -1.04 10.80 -0.24
N ALA A 114 -0.09 11.54 0.34
CA ALA A 114 0.12 12.95 -0.02
C ALA A 114 0.43 13.11 -1.51
N HIS A 115 1.31 12.28 -2.06
CA HIS A 115 1.64 12.30 -3.48
C HIS A 115 0.44 11.96 -4.37
N TYR A 116 -0.36 10.96 -3.98
CA TYR A 116 -1.63 10.65 -4.65
C TYR A 116 -2.59 11.85 -4.62
N ILE A 117 -2.79 12.48 -3.46
CA ILE A 117 -3.64 13.67 -3.33
C ILE A 117 -3.06 14.86 -4.12
N GLU A 118 -1.74 15.02 -4.23
CA GLU A 118 -1.16 16.07 -5.07
C GLU A 118 -1.43 15.83 -6.56
N LEU A 119 -1.39 14.57 -7.00
CA LEU A 119 -1.65 14.19 -8.39
C LEU A 119 -3.15 14.25 -8.74
N PHE A 120 -4.03 13.78 -7.85
CA PHE A 120 -5.45 13.56 -8.11
C PHE A 120 -6.39 14.45 -7.28
N GLY A 121 -5.97 14.88 -6.09
CA GLY A 121 -6.77 15.68 -5.14
C GLY A 121 -7.00 17.15 -5.53
N ASN A 122 -6.45 17.62 -6.65
CA ASN A 122 -6.84 18.90 -7.23
C ASN A 122 -8.08 18.82 -8.15
N THR A 123 -8.76 17.67 -8.23
CA THR A 123 -10.01 17.49 -8.98
C THR A 123 -11.26 17.90 -8.17
N ALA A 124 -11.13 18.83 -7.23
CA ALA A 124 -12.29 19.53 -6.70
C ALA A 124 -12.90 20.42 -7.82
N TYR A 125 -13.96 19.90 -8.47
CA TYR A 125 -14.93 20.60 -9.32
C TYR A 125 -14.53 20.95 -10.77
N THR A 126 -14.37 19.94 -11.62
CA THR A 126 -15.09 19.93 -12.90
C THR A 126 -15.68 18.56 -13.09
N GLY A 127 -17.00 18.45 -12.93
CA GLY A 127 -17.71 17.18 -13.09
C GLY A 127 -17.40 16.55 -14.43
N ASP A 128 -17.31 15.22 -14.42
CA ASP A 128 -16.97 14.34 -15.54
C ASP A 128 -15.45 14.11 -15.72
N GLU A 129 -14.84 13.37 -14.78
CA GLU A 129 -13.71 12.53 -15.14
C GLU A 129 -13.89 11.15 -14.49
N PRO A 130 -14.04 10.06 -15.28
CA PRO A 130 -14.31 8.73 -14.76
C PRO A 130 -13.10 8.18 -14.03
N CYS A 131 -13.33 7.33 -13.02
CA CYS A 131 -12.33 6.47 -12.43
C CYS A 131 -11.43 5.89 -13.54
N PRO A 132 -10.11 5.78 -13.35
CA PRO A 132 -9.19 5.25 -14.36
C PRO A 132 -9.33 3.73 -14.50
N ASP A 133 -10.55 3.24 -14.76
CA ASP A 133 -10.80 1.91 -15.30
C ASP A 133 -11.85 1.95 -16.41
N SER A 134 -11.38 2.12 -17.64
CA SER A 134 -11.93 1.52 -18.86
C SER A 134 -10.97 1.85 -20.00
N GLY A 135 -9.77 1.28 -19.93
CA GLY A 135 -8.68 1.57 -20.86
C GLY A 135 -7.78 0.37 -21.11
N ASP A 136 -8.29 -0.54 -21.93
CA ASP A 136 -7.54 -1.32 -22.91
C ASP A 136 -6.88 -2.65 -22.46
N ASP A 137 -7.63 -3.73 -22.68
CA ASP A 137 -7.07 -4.99 -23.17
C ASP A 137 -6.46 -4.72 -24.56
N SER A 138 -5.17 -4.35 -24.64
CA SER A 138 -4.25 -4.60 -25.77
C SER A 138 -2.99 -3.71 -25.75
N LEU A 139 -1.89 -4.24 -25.22
CA LEU A 139 -0.56 -4.37 -25.87
C LEU A 139 0.61 -4.13 -24.88
N PRO A 140 1.64 -4.99 -24.91
CA PRO A 140 2.89 -4.75 -24.19
C PRO A 140 3.80 -3.86 -25.04
N TYR A 141 4.19 -2.69 -24.54
CA TYR A 141 5.32 -1.96 -25.10
C TYR A 141 6.38 -1.71 -24.02
N TYR A 142 7.41 -2.55 -24.10
CA TYR A 142 8.75 -2.35 -23.57
C TYR A 142 9.34 -0.99 -24.03
N PRO A 143 10.25 -0.37 -23.24
CA PRO A 143 10.82 0.92 -23.57
C PRO A 143 11.93 0.77 -24.62
N GLY A 144 11.64 1.23 -25.85
CA GLY A 144 12.63 1.44 -26.90
C GLY A 144 12.72 2.92 -27.25
N ILE A 145 13.55 3.69 -26.54
CA ILE A 145 13.89 5.05 -26.96
C ILE A 145 14.82 4.91 -28.17
N SER A 146 14.27 5.06 -29.38
CA SER A 146 15.03 5.49 -30.54
C SER A 146 14.15 6.23 -31.54
N SER A 147 14.63 7.43 -31.88
CA SER A 147 14.37 8.19 -33.11
C SER A 147 13.09 9.04 -33.19
N ASN A 148 13.15 10.25 -32.62
CA ASN A 148 12.47 11.40 -33.20
C ASN A 148 13.46 12.21 -34.05
N TYR A 149 13.33 12.04 -35.37
CA TYR A 149 13.87 12.97 -36.36
C TYR A 149 13.20 14.34 -36.18
N PHE A 150 13.94 15.30 -35.62
CA PHE A 150 13.72 16.71 -35.91
C PHE A 150 14.90 17.20 -36.77
N ASP A 151 14.70 17.16 -38.08
CA ASP A 151 15.55 17.88 -39.03
C ASP A 151 15.00 19.29 -39.17
N THR A 152 15.59 20.27 -38.47
CA THR A 152 15.87 21.60 -39.04
C THR A 152 16.87 22.38 -38.16
N GLY A 153 18.08 22.58 -38.67
CA GLY A 153 18.84 23.83 -38.52
C GLY A 153 19.58 24.08 -37.20
N ILE A 154 20.76 23.47 -37.05
CA ILE A 154 21.80 23.91 -36.12
C ILE A 154 22.46 25.20 -36.66
N PRO A 155 22.65 26.26 -35.86
CA PRO A 155 23.89 27.02 -35.90
C PRO A 155 24.69 26.76 -34.63
N HIS A 156 25.90 26.29 -34.91
CA HIS A 156 27.02 26.00 -34.04
C HIS A 156 27.36 27.18 -33.11
N PHE A 157 27.44 26.93 -31.80
CA PHE A 157 28.21 27.78 -30.89
C PHE A 157 29.34 26.96 -30.30
N GLU A 158 30.55 27.39 -30.65
CA GLU A 158 31.84 26.80 -30.31
C GLU A 158 32.04 26.74 -28.80
N VAL A 159 32.34 25.54 -28.29
CA VAL A 159 32.92 25.35 -26.96
C VAL A 159 34.43 25.38 -27.15
N PHE A 160 35.07 26.31 -26.45
CA PHE A 160 36.52 26.55 -26.47
C PHE A 160 37.31 25.25 -26.25
N ASP A 161 38.20 24.92 -27.20
CA ASP A 161 39.20 23.88 -27.04
C ASP A 161 40.52 24.53 -26.65
N ASP A 162 40.84 24.46 -25.35
CA ASP A 162 42.18 24.68 -24.83
C ASP A 162 43.07 23.51 -25.28
N ASN A 163 43.89 23.70 -26.31
CA ASN A 163 45.14 22.95 -26.38
C ASN A 163 46.27 23.72 -27.09
N TYR A 164 47.30 23.98 -26.29
CA TYR A 164 48.63 24.47 -26.66
C TYR A 164 49.41 23.40 -27.43
N ASP A 165 49.95 23.73 -28.62
CA ASP A 165 51.40 23.76 -28.95
C ASP A 165 51.60 24.37 -30.35
#